data_AF-A0A4Y4D504-F1
#
_entry.id   AF-A0A4Y4D504-F1
#
_cell.length_a   1.000
_cell.length_b   1.000
_cell.length_c   1.000
_cell.angle_alpha   90.00
_cell.angle_beta   90.00
_cell.angle_gamma   90.00
#
_symmetry.space_group_name_H-M   'P 1'
#
loop_
_entity.id
_entity.type
_entity.pdbx_description
1 polymer ?
#
loop_
_entity_poly.entity_id
_entity_poly.type
_entity_poly.pdbx_seq_one_letter_code
_entity_poly.pdbx_strand_id
1 'polypeptide(L)'
;MIAAYRHENRRHGRELMARLIDSISTGVPKALVEITKLGRTLKKRAADVLAYFDRPSTSNGPTEAINGRLEHLRGSALGFRNLTNYIARSLLETGGFRPRLHPGFG
;
A
#
# COMPACT_ATOMS: atom_id res chain seq x y z
N MET A 1 -12.63 -12.02 3.56
CA MET A 1 -11.50 -11.57 2.70
C MET A 1 -10.19 -12.30 3.02
N ILE A 2 -9.71 -12.27 4.27
CA ILE A 2 -8.45 -12.93 4.69
C ILE A 2 -8.39 -14.42 4.31
N ALA A 3 -9.48 -15.16 4.53
CA ALA A 3 -9.55 -16.58 4.18
C ALA A 3 -9.30 -16.86 2.69
N ALA A 4 -9.73 -15.96 1.79
CA ALA A 4 -9.45 -16.09 0.35
C ALA A 4 -7.96 -15.90 0.06
N TYR A 5 -7.31 -14.89 0.65
CA TYR A 5 -5.89 -14.63 0.46
C TYR A 5 -4.96 -15.71 1.06
N ARG A 6 -5.38 -16.34 2.17
CA ARG A 6 -4.61 -17.40 2.85
C ARG A 6 -4.90 -18.81 2.32
N HIS A 7 -5.81 -18.94 1.34
CA HIS A 7 -6.19 -20.24 0.81
C HIS A 7 -5.01 -20.87 0.07
N GLU A 8 -4.66 -22.11 0.41
CA GLU A 8 -3.53 -22.83 -0.20
C GLU A 8 -3.69 -22.97 -1.72
N ASN A 9 -4.90 -23.34 -2.15
CA ASN A 9 -5.26 -23.35 -3.56
C ASN A 9 -5.69 -21.94 -4.02
N ARG A 10 -4.84 -21.28 -4.83
CA ARG A 10 -5.08 -19.91 -5.32
C ARG A 10 -6.34 -19.77 -6.17
N ARG A 11 -6.69 -20.78 -6.96
CA ARG A 11 -7.92 -20.75 -7.78
C ARG A 11 -9.16 -20.71 -6.88
N HIS A 12 -9.18 -21.52 -5.84
CA HIS A 12 -10.27 -21.51 -4.85
C HIS A 12 -10.29 -20.19 -4.07
N GLY A 13 -9.12 -19.66 -3.70
CA GLY A 13 -8.99 -18.31 -3.12
C GLY A 13 -9.59 -17.23 -4.02
N ARG A 14 -9.32 -17.28 -5.33
CA ARG A 14 -9.88 -16.36 -6.33
C ARG A 14 -11.40 -16.44 -6.39
N GLU A 15 -11.96 -17.64 -6.43
CA GLU A 15 -13.41 -17.85 -6.46
C GLU A 15 -14.09 -17.36 -5.16
N LEU A 16 -13.48 -17.63 -4.00
CA LEU A 16 -13.93 -17.10 -2.71
C LEU A 16 -13.93 -15.57 -2.69
N MET A 17 -12.87 -14.94 -3.23
CA MET A 17 -12.81 -13.48 -3.32
C MET A 17 -13.87 -12.93 -4.28
N ALA A 18 -14.07 -13.55 -5.43
CA ALA A 18 -15.09 -13.12 -6.40
C ALA A 18 -16.50 -13.18 -5.79
N ARG A 19 -16.85 -14.28 -5.11
CA ARG A 19 -18.12 -14.43 -4.39
C ARG A 19 -18.29 -13.38 -3.29
N LEU A 20 -17.22 -13.08 -2.56
CA LEU A 20 -17.24 -12.05 -1.53
C LEU A 20 -17.51 -10.66 -2.12
N ILE A 21 -16.83 -10.30 -3.22
CA ILE A 21 -17.03 -9.03 -3.90
C ILE A 21 -18.48 -8.90 -4.35
N ASP A 22 -19.04 -9.94 -4.97
CA ASP A 22 -20.44 -9.92 -5.43
C ASP A 22 -21.42 -9.74 -4.26
N SER A 23 -21.26 -10.53 -3.20
CA SER A 23 -22.09 -10.45 -1.99
C SER A 23 -22.08 -9.06 -1.34
N ILE A 24 -20.90 -8.45 -1.18
CA ILE A 24 -20.79 -7.11 -0.56
C ILE A 24 -21.28 -6.00 -1.51
N SER A 25 -21.27 -6.24 -2.82
CA SER A 25 -21.69 -5.24 -3.81
C SER A 25 -23.20 -5.00 -3.83
N THR A 26 -24.00 -6.00 -3.46
CA THR A 26 -25.46 -5.96 -3.59
C THR A 26 -26.21 -6.39 -2.32
N GLY A 27 -25.60 -7.22 -1.48
CA GLY A 27 -26.24 -7.84 -0.31
C GLY A 27 -26.15 -7.06 0.99
N VAL A 28 -25.73 -5.79 0.94
CA VAL A 28 -25.48 -4.97 2.15
C VAL A 28 -26.63 -3.99 2.36
N PRO A 29 -27.23 -3.92 3.56
CA PRO A 29 -28.26 -2.93 3.89
C PRO A 29 -27.78 -1.49 3.66
N LYS A 30 -28.65 -0.64 3.08
CA LYS A 30 -28.33 0.77 2.76
C LYS A 30 -27.89 1.61 3.97
N ALA A 31 -28.32 1.24 5.17
CA ALA A 31 -27.89 1.89 6.41
C ALA A 31 -26.37 1.74 6.67
N LEU A 32 -25.73 0.70 6.14
CA LEU A 32 -24.29 0.46 6.25
C LEU A 32 -23.54 1.18 5.13
N VAL A 33 -23.52 2.51 5.23
CA VAL A 33 -23.00 3.43 4.19
C VAL A 33 -21.55 3.10 3.81
N GLU A 34 -20.67 2.87 4.80
CA GLU A 34 -19.26 2.58 4.55
C GLU A 34 -19.03 1.23 3.86
N ILE A 35 -19.79 0.20 4.25
CA ILE A 35 -19.71 -1.11 3.58
C ILE A 35 -20.26 -1.03 2.16
N THR A 36 -21.30 -0.21 1.93
CA THR A 36 -21.84 0.04 0.59
C THR A 36 -20.81 0.76 -0.31
N LYS A 37 -20.04 1.70 0.25
CA LYS A 37 -18.94 2.36 -0.49
C LYS A 37 -17.80 1.37 -0.79
N LEU A 38 -17.45 0.52 0.19
CA LEU A 38 -16.46 -0.53 0.01
C LEU A 38 -16.89 -1.51 -1.10
N GLY A 39 -18.13 -1.99 -1.07
CA GLY A 39 -18.68 -2.89 -2.10
C GLY A 39 -18.60 -2.28 -3.50
N ARG A 40 -19.00 -1.01 -3.67
CA ARG A 40 -18.84 -0.28 -4.94
C ARG A 40 -17.39 -0.22 -5.41
N THR A 41 -16.46 0.07 -4.50
CA THR A 41 -15.03 0.15 -4.81
C THR A 41 -14.48 -1.21 -5.23
N LEU A 42 -14.79 -2.26 -4.47
CA LEU A 42 -14.37 -3.63 -4.75
C LEU A 42 -14.94 -4.13 -6.09
N LYS A 43 -16.20 -3.84 -6.41
CA LYS A 43 -16.80 -4.17 -7.71
C LYS A 43 -16.07 -3.48 -8.85
N LYS A 44 -15.85 -2.17 -8.73
CA LYS A 44 -15.15 -1.37 -9.75
C LYS A 44 -13.71 -1.85 -9.98
N ARG A 45 -13.04 -2.33 -8.94
CA ARG A 45 -11.64 -2.80 -8.98
C ARG A 45 -11.50 -4.32 -8.95
N ALA A 46 -12.58 -5.06 -9.26
CA ALA A 46 -12.60 -6.51 -9.10
C ALA A 46 -11.50 -7.21 -9.91
N ALA A 47 -11.23 -6.76 -11.14
CA ALA A 47 -10.16 -7.30 -11.97
C ALA A 47 -8.79 -7.17 -11.27
N ASP A 48 -8.47 -6.01 -10.72
CA ASP A 48 -7.20 -5.75 -10.04
C ASP A 48 -7.05 -6.59 -8.76
N VAL A 49 -8.13 -6.72 -8.00
CA VAL A 49 -8.13 -7.52 -6.76
C VAL A 49 -7.96 -9.02 -7.09
N LEU A 50 -8.64 -9.51 -8.12
CA LEU A 50 -8.57 -10.92 -8.52
C LEU A 50 -7.24 -11.27 -9.18
N ALA A 51 -6.56 -10.30 -9.81
CA ALA A 51 -5.24 -10.48 -10.41
C ALA A 51 -4.18 -10.91 -9.37
N TYR A 52 -4.38 -10.63 -8.07
CA TYR A 52 -3.55 -11.16 -7.00
C TYR A 52 -3.35 -12.66 -7.16
N PHE A 53 -4.42 -13.41 -7.45
CA PHE A 53 -4.40 -14.87 -7.47
C PHE A 53 -3.68 -15.47 -8.68
N ASP A 54 -3.47 -14.69 -9.74
CA ASP A 54 -2.88 -15.17 -10.99
C ASP A 54 -1.35 -15.28 -10.94
N ARG A 55 -0.69 -14.61 -9.98
CA ARG A 55 0.77 -14.64 -9.81
C ARG A 55 1.17 -15.26 -8.46
N PRO A 56 2.17 -16.17 -8.44
CA PRO A 56 2.73 -16.65 -7.18
C PRO A 56 3.51 -15.53 -6.47
N SER A 57 3.54 -15.58 -5.13
CA SER A 57 4.40 -14.73 -4.28
C SER A 57 4.20 -13.20 -4.36
N THR A 58 3.03 -12.73 -4.81
CA THR A 58 2.67 -11.30 -4.73
C THR A 58 2.54 -10.87 -3.26
N SER A 59 3.26 -9.82 -2.86
CA SER A 59 3.19 -9.25 -1.51
C SER A 59 3.21 -7.72 -1.55
N ASN A 60 2.58 -7.10 -0.56
CA ASN A 60 2.65 -5.65 -0.35
C ASN A 60 3.85 -5.22 0.51
N GLY A 61 4.66 -6.18 0.98
CA GLY A 61 5.76 -5.96 1.91
C GLY A 61 6.80 -4.94 1.41
N PRO A 62 7.29 -5.02 0.16
CA PRO A 62 8.21 -4.01 -0.36
C PRO A 62 7.64 -2.60 -0.37
N THR A 63 6.37 -2.45 -0.75
CA THR A 63 5.66 -1.16 -0.73
C THR A 63 5.52 -0.63 0.70
N GLU A 64 5.13 -1.49 1.64
CA GLU A 64 5.00 -1.14 3.06
C GLU A 64 6.33 -0.77 3.69
N ALA A 65 7.41 -1.48 3.32
CA ALA A 65 8.76 -1.15 3.77
C ALA A 65 9.17 0.26 3.31
N ILE A 66 8.83 0.65 2.07
CA ILE A 66 9.07 2.01 1.58
C ILE A 66 8.19 3.02 2.32
N ASN A 67 6.89 2.74 2.46
CA ASN A 67 5.95 3.64 3.14
C ASN A 67 6.37 3.90 4.60
N GLY A 68 6.76 2.86 5.34
CA GLY A 68 7.26 3.03 6.70
C GLY A 68 8.49 3.94 6.79
N ARG A 69 9.42 3.83 5.82
CA ARG A 69 10.56 4.75 5.73
C ARG A 69 10.14 6.18 5.43
N LEU A 70 9.17 6.38 4.54
CA LEU A 70 8.64 7.72 4.22
C LEU A 70 7.89 8.34 5.39
N GLU A 71 7.16 7.54 6.16
CA GLU A 71 6.47 7.99 7.36
C GLU A 71 7.45 8.44 8.44
N HIS A 72 8.52 7.66 8.68
CA HIS A 72 9.61 8.03 9.58
C HIS A 72 10.27 9.35 9.13
N LEU A 73 10.64 9.44 7.85
CA LEU A 73 11.24 10.65 7.27
C LEU A 73 10.33 11.88 7.44
N ARG A 74 9.02 11.74 7.20
CA ARG A 74 8.03 12.81 7.38
C ARG A 74 7.94 13.25 8.84
N GLY A 75 8.08 12.32 9.78
CA GLY A 75 8.20 12.59 11.21
C GLY A 75 9.42 13.46 11.52
N SER A 76 10.61 13.03 11.10
CA SER A 76 11.87 13.77 11.29
C SER A 76 11.87 15.14 10.61
N ALA A 77 11.19 15.28 9.46
CA ALA A 77 11.05 16.55 8.76
C ALA A 77 10.07 17.56 9.42
N LEU A 78 9.34 17.14 10.46
CA LEU A 78 8.26 17.89 11.14
C LEU A 78 7.07 18.23 10.21
N GLY A 79 6.79 17.34 9.27
CA GLY A 79 5.72 17.50 8.28
C GLY A 79 6.05 18.45 7.13
N PHE A 80 5.20 18.46 6.11
CA PHE A 80 5.40 19.23 4.88
C PHE A 80 4.75 20.62 4.99
N ARG A 81 5.50 21.59 5.51
CA ARG A 81 5.05 23.00 5.64
C ARG A 81 5.78 23.96 4.72
N ASN A 82 7.05 23.67 4.43
CA ASN A 82 7.92 24.46 3.57
C ASN A 82 8.90 23.51 2.87
N LEU A 83 9.00 23.60 1.54
CA LEU A 83 9.79 22.68 0.72
C LEU A 83 11.28 22.70 1.10
N THR A 84 11.87 23.88 1.25
CA THR A 84 13.29 24.05 1.57
C THR A 84 13.63 23.39 2.91
N ASN A 85 12.84 23.67 3.95
CA ASN A 85 13.04 23.08 5.26
C ASN A 85 12.81 21.56 5.27
N TYR A 86 11.82 21.09 4.51
CA TYR A 86 11.53 19.67 4.38
C TYR A 86 12.68 18.92 3.70
N ILE A 87 13.24 19.47 2.63
CA ILE A 87 14.42 18.92 1.93
C ILE A 87 15.61 18.90 2.88
N ALA A 88 15.92 20.02 3.54
CA ALA A 88 17.07 20.11 4.44
C ALA A 88 17.00 19.07 5.57
N ARG A 89 15.85 18.93 6.24
CA ARG A 89 15.68 17.96 7.33
C ARG A 89 15.68 16.51 6.82
N SER A 90 15.08 16.26 5.65
CA SER A 90 15.10 14.94 5.04
C SER A 90 16.52 14.50 4.66
N LEU A 91 17.33 15.43 4.14
CA LEU A 91 18.73 15.19 3.81
C LEU A 91 19.61 15.01 5.06
N LEU A 92 19.33 15.72 6.16
CA LEU A 92 20.03 15.50 7.44
C LEU A 92 19.81 14.08 7.95
N GLU A 93 18.56 13.62 7.99
CA GLU A 93 18.19 12.27 8.48
C GLU A 93 18.75 11.15 7.60
N THR A 94 18.75 11.33 6.28
CA THR A 94 19.20 10.31 5.32
C THR A 94 20.72 10.31 5.07
N GLY A 95 21.47 11.21 5.72
CA GLY A 95 22.91 11.33 5.52
C GLY A 95 23.30 11.99 4.19
N GLY A 96 22.44 12.86 3.65
CA GLY A 96 22.68 13.68 2.46
C GLY A 96 23.66 14.83 2.69
N PHE A 97 23.99 15.16 3.94
CA PHE A 97 25.08 16.06 4.31
C PHE A 97 26.30 15.26 4.78
N ARG A 98 26.93 14.50 3.88
CA ARG A 98 28.25 13.91 4.16
C ARG A 98 29.35 14.88 3.72
N PRO A 99 30.35 15.17 4.56
CA PRO A 99 31.61 15.72 4.07
C PRO A 99 32.14 14.80 2.96
N ARG A 100 32.66 15.34 1.85
CA ARG A 100 33.43 14.54 0.89
C ARG A 100 34.66 14.01 1.64
N LEU A 101 34.63 12.75 2.04
CA LEU A 101 35.68 12.13 2.86
C LEU A 101 36.99 11.88 2.08
N HIS A 102 36.98 12.03 0.75
CA HIS A 102 38.18 11.91 -0.09
C HIS A 102 38.23 13.04 -1.13
N PRO A 103 39.39 13.71 -1.32
CA PRO A 103 39.64 14.50 -2.51
C PRO A 103 39.57 13.57 -3.72
N GLY A 104 38.83 13.97 -4.76
CA GLY A 104 38.92 13.28 -6.04
C GLY A 104 40.36 13.42 -6.54
N PHE A 105 41.03 12.30 -6.79
CA PHE A 105 42.30 12.31 -7.51
C PHE A 105 42.04 12.89 -8.90
N GLY A 106 42.56 14.09 -9.12
CA GLY A 106 42.75 14.66 -10.46
C GLY A 106 44.02 14.14 -11.11
#